data_AF-A0A9D7CZE8-F1
#
_entry.id   AF-A0A9D7CZE8-F1
#
_cell.length_a   1.000
_cell.length_b   1.000
_cell.length_c   1.000
_cell.angle_alpha   90.00
_cell.angle_beta   90.00
_cell.angle_gamma   90.00
#
_symmetry.space_group_name_H-M   'P 1'
#
loop_
_entity.id
_entity.type
_entity.pdbx_description
1 polymer ?
#
loop_
_entity_poly.entity_id
_entity_poly.type
_entity_poly.pdbx_seq_one_letter_code
_entity_poly.pdbx_strand_id
1 'polypeptide(L)' 'MTTLTLHRYVVLADHVVGFDTLEEAKRFALGNLPAVICERVPTPDGSTLVEVMRHDFNYDPERDEWRVMLG' A
#
# COMPACT_ATOMS: atom_id res chain seq x y z
N MET A 1 -0.36 -28.45 -0.32
CA MET A 1 -1.29 -27.36 -0.01
C MET A 1 -0.47 -26.25 0.61
N THR A 2 -0.17 -25.19 -0.14
CA THR A 2 0.48 -24.00 0.41
C THR A 2 -0.56 -23.23 1.22
N THR A 3 -0.33 -23.09 2.52
CA THR A 3 -1.12 -22.25 3.41
C THR A 3 -1.02 -20.82 2.88
N LEU A 4 -2.12 -20.22 2.43
CA LEU A 4 -2.16 -18.82 2.05
C LEU A 4 -2.02 -17.99 3.32
N THR A 5 -0.83 -17.45 3.57
CA THR A 5 -0.62 -16.52 4.68
C THR A 5 -1.37 -15.23 4.37
N LEU A 6 -2.35 -14.89 5.22
CA LEU A 6 -3.06 -13.62 5.11
C LEU A 6 -2.25 -12.53 5.80
N HIS A 7 -1.69 -11.63 5.00
CA HIS A 7 -0.95 -10.47 5.50
C HIS A 7 -1.88 -9.41 6.11
N ARG A 8 -1.37 -8.73 7.15
CA ARG A 8 -2.09 -7.68 7.89
C ARG A 8 -2.22 -6.40 7.08
N TYR A 9 -1.19 -6.01 6.35
CA TYR A 9 -1.18 -4.83 5.50
C TYR A 9 -1.14 -5.23 4.04
N VAL A 10 -1.78 -4.45 3.19
CA VAL A 10 -1.82 -4.66 1.74
C VAL A 10 -1.53 -3.32 1.08
N VAL A 11 -0.61 -3.31 0.12
CA VAL A 11 -0.37 -2.15 -0.75
C VAL A 11 -1.03 -2.41 -2.10
N LEU A 12 -1.87 -1.46 -2.52
CA LEU A 12 -2.50 -1.39 -3.83
C LEU A 12 -1.71 -0.38 -4.67
N ALA A 13 -0.88 -0.89 -5.59
CA ALA A 13 -0.15 -0.11 -6.60
C ALA A 13 -0.41 -0.76 -7.98
N ASP A 14 0.58 -0.81 -8.88
CA ASP A 14 0.50 -1.56 -10.14
C ASP A 14 0.12 -3.04 -9.94
N HIS A 15 0.46 -3.58 -8.78
CA HIS A 15 0.07 -4.90 -8.32
C HIS A 15 -0.22 -4.88 -6.82
N VAL A 16 -0.93 -5.90 -6.34
CA VAL A 16 -1.31 -6.04 -4.94
C VAL A 16 -0.23 -6.84 -4.19
N VAL A 17 0.33 -6.27 -3.13
CA VAL A 17 1.38 -6.91 -2.31
C VAL A 17 1.02 -6.86 -0.83
N GLY A 18 1.21 -7.99 -0.13
CA GLY A 18 0.94 -8.11 1.31
C GLY A 18 2.18 -7.97 2.18
N PHE A 19 2.03 -7.38 3.37
CA PHE A 19 3.08 -7.17 4.36
C PHE A 19 2.56 -7.46 5.78
N ASP A 20 3.45 -7.92 6.65
CA ASP A 20 3.09 -8.18 8.06
C ASP A 20 3.17 -6.92 8.91
N THR A 21 3.99 -5.95 8.51
CA THR A 21 4.17 -4.68 9.21
C THR A 21 3.82 -3.46 8.36
N LEU A 22 3.35 -2.39 9.02
CA LEU A 22 3.07 -1.12 8.35
C LEU A 22 4.34 -0.45 7.82
N GLU A 23 5.48 -0.67 8.47
CA GLU A 23 6.75 -0.08 8.05
C GLU A 23 7.23 -0.65 6.71
N GLU A 24 7.14 -1.96 6.52
CA GLU A 24 7.47 -2.60 5.24
C GLU A 24 6.54 -2.12 4.13
N ALA A 25 5.24 -2.04 4.41
CA ALA A 25 4.25 -1.53 3.47
C ALA A 25 4.56 -0.08 3.04
N LYS A 26 4.97 0.78 3.98
CA LYS A 26 5.38 2.17 3.68
C LYS A 26 6.61 2.23 2.80
N ARG A 27 7.66 1.46 3.13
CA ARG A 27 8.90 1.42 2.32
C ARG A 27 8.60 0.99 0.89
N PHE A 28 7.74 -0.02 0.72
CA PHE A 28 7.32 -0.46 -0.61
C PHE A 28 6.50 0.60 -1.34
N ALA A 29 5.50 1.20 -0.69
CA ALA A 29 4.60 2.19 -1.29
C ALA A 29 5.35 3.42 -1.80
N LEU A 30 6.37 3.91 -1.08
CA LEU A 30 7.18 5.06 -1.51
C LEU A 30 7.95 4.81 -2.82
N GLY A 31 8.28 3.55 -3.12
CA GLY A 31 8.97 3.17 -4.37
C GLY A 31 8.02 2.81 -5.52
N ASN A 32 6.72 2.71 -5.27
CA ASN A 32 5.72 2.17 -6.22
C ASN A 32 4.50 3.10 -6.31
N LEU A 33 4.74 4.38 -6.61
CA LEU A 33 3.69 5.40 -6.68
C LEU A 33 2.93 5.32 -8.02
N PRO A 34 1.59 5.54 -8.03
CA PRO A 34 0.75 5.81 -6.87
C PRO A 34 0.47 4.54 -6.07
N ALA A 35 0.32 4.69 -4.75
CA ALA A 35 0.09 3.55 -3.85
C ALA A 35 -0.90 3.87 -2.74
N VAL A 36 -1.79 2.92 -2.44
CA VAL A 36 -2.68 2.94 -1.27
C VAL A 36 -2.32 1.80 -0.33
N ILE A 37 -2.10 2.10 0.95
CA ILE A 37 -1.89 1.12 2.00
C ILE A 37 -3.22 0.88 2.70
N CYS A 38 -3.64 -0.38 2.76
CA CYS A 38 -4.81 -0.83 3.50
C CYS A 38 -4.39 -1.75 4.65
N GLU A 39 -5.07 -1.64 5.79
CA GLU A 39 -4.99 -2.60 6.89
C GLU A 39 -6.17 -3.57 6.83
N ARG A 40 -5.89 -4.85 7.02
CA ARG A 40 -6.88 -5.90 7.17
C ARG A 40 -7.44 -5.86 8.59
N VAL A 41 -8.70 -5.48 8.71
CA VAL A 41 -9.41 -5.43 9.99
C VAL A 41 -10.35 -6.64 10.08
N PRO A 42 -10.29 -7.45 11.15
CA PRO A 42 -11.25 -8.53 11.38
C PRO A 42 -12.69 -8.00 11.50
N THR A 43 -13.64 -8.72 10.93
CA THR A 43 -15.08 -8.46 11.05
C THR A 43 -15.79 -9.74 11.49
N PRO A 44 -17.03 -9.67 12.01
CA PRO A 44 -17.77 -10.87 12.42
C PRO A 44 -17.88 -11.94 11.32
N ASP A 45 -17.95 -11.51 10.05
CA ASP A 45 -18.10 -12.38 8.88
C ASP A 45 -16.77 -12.66 8.15
N GLY A 46 -15.63 -12.18 8.68
CA GLY A 46 -14.31 -12.41 8.07
C GLY A 46 -13.33 -11.26 8.29
N SER A 47 -12.96 -10.57 7.22
CA SER A 47 -12.09 -9.39 7.29
C SER A 47 -12.41 -8.40 6.18
N THR A 48 -12.17 -7.12 6.43
CA THR A 48 -12.24 -6.06 5.43
C THR A 48 -10.90 -5.34 5.31
N LEU A 49 -10.68 -4.63 4.21
CA LEU A 49 -9.53 -3.76 4.02
C LEU A 49 -9.95 -2.31 4.29
N VAL A 50 -9.24 -1.63 5.18
CA VAL A 50 -9.44 -0.22 5.53
C VAL A 50 -8.23 0.56 5.04
N GLU A 51 -8.45 1.58 4.20
CA GLU A 51 -7.38 2.48 3.78
C GLU A 51 -6.79 3.20 5.00
N VAL A 52 -5.48 3.10 5.19
CA VAL A 52 -4.75 3.75 6.30
C VAL A 52 -3.77 4.82 5.82
N MET A 53 -3.34 4.77 4.56
CA MET A 53 -2.43 5.74 3.97
C MET A 53 -2.52 5.71 2.45
N ARG A 54 -2.32 6.87 1.81
CA ARG A 54 -2.28 7.02 0.36
C ARG A 54 -1.10 7.90 -0.05
N HIS A 55 -0.44 7.50 -1.12
CA HIS A 55 0.68 8.20 -1.71
C HIS A 55 0.39 8.46 -3.20
N ASP A 56 -0.11 9.65 -3.51
CA ASP A 56 -0.47 10.07 -4.88
C ASP A 56 0.61 10.92 -5.57
N PHE A 57 1.64 11.33 -4.83
CA PHE A 57 2.64 12.29 -5.28
C PHE A 57 4.05 11.75 -5.10
N ASN A 58 4.90 11.99 -6.09
CA ASN A 58 6.34 11.91 -5.91
C ASN A 58 6.95 13.30 -6.06
N TYR A 59 8.00 13.57 -5.28
CA TYR A 59 8.83 14.74 -5.51
C TYR A 59 9.92 14.37 -6.53
N ASP A 60 9.99 15.13 -7.63
CA ASP A 60 11.02 15.00 -8.65
C ASP A 60 12.18 15.96 -8.28
N PRO A 61 13.29 15.47 -7.68
CA PRO A 61 14.38 16.33 -7.24
C PRO A 61 15.18 16.93 -8.40
N GLU A 62 15.10 16.37 -9.61
CA GLU A 62 15.77 16.93 -10.78
C GLU A 62 15.07 18.19 -11.28
N ARG A 63 13.74 18.27 -11.05
CA ARG A 63 12.90 19.40 -11.47
C ARG A 63 12.49 20.33 -10.33
N ASP A 64 12.73 19.95 -9.08
CA ASP A 64 12.25 20.64 -7.88
C ASP A 64 10.71 20.79 -7.85
N GLU A 65 9.99 19.75 -8.29
CA GLU A 65 8.54 19.79 -8.46
C GLU A 65 7.83 18.57 -7.83
N TRP A 66 6.65 18.80 -7.25
CA TRP A 66 5.72 17.74 -6.83
C TRP A 66 4.85 17.31 -8.01
N ARG A 67 4.90 16.02 -8.38
CA ARG A 67 4.12 15.49 -9.50
C ARG A 67 2.98 14.62 -9.00
N VAL A 68 1.77 14.93 -9.45
CA VAL A 68 0.59 14.07 -9.27
C VAL A 68 0.78 12.85 -10.19
N MET A 69 0.79 11.66 -9.62
CA MET A 69 0.72 10.42 -10.39
C MET A 69 -0.76 10.11 -10.63
N LEU A 70 -1.35 10.77 -11.64
CA LEU A 70 -2.66 10.36 -12.14
C LEU A 70 -2.49 9.01 -12.84
N GLY A 71 -3.06 7.96 -12.26
CA GLY A 71 -3.28 6.67 -12.91
C GLY A 71 -4.32 6.77 -14.03
#